data_AF-A0A1Y4J478-F1
#
_entry.id   AF-A0A1Y4J478-F1
#
_cell.length_a   1.000
_cell.length_b   1.000
_cell.length_c   1.000
_cell.angle_alpha   90.00
_cell.angle_beta   90.00
_cell.angle_gamma   90.00
#
_symmetry.space_group_name_H-M   'P 1'
#
loop_
_entity.id
_entity.type
_entity.pdbx_description
1 polymer ?
#
loop_
_entity_poly.entity_id
_entity_poly.type
_entity_poly.pdbx_seq_one_letter_code
_entity_poly.pdbx_strand_id
1 'polypeptide(L)'
;MGKKKFYVVWKGVEPGVYDSWTDCQLQIKGYKGALYKSFDTREEAEKALVTPPHHYLQPHKETANQSLEKRLPSGFDLNCLAVDAACSGNPGPMEYRGVYLLTGQEIFHFGPVYGTNNIGEFLAIVHALALLKQKNISMPVYSDSRNALSWVKQKKCKTKLERTAKTEELFRLIERAEKWLREHTYNTPLHKWETELWGEVPADFGRK
;
A
#
# COMPACT_ATOMS: atom_id res chain seq x y z
N MET A 1 34.10 -0.99 23.33
CA MET A 1 33.19 0.17 23.37
C MET A 1 31.95 -0.17 22.55
N GLY A 2 30.75 -0.10 23.12
CA GLY A 2 29.51 -0.46 22.41
C GLY A 2 29.25 0.52 21.26
N LYS A 3 28.77 0.02 20.11
CA LYS A 3 28.38 0.88 18.98
C LYS A 3 27.23 1.79 19.41
N LYS A 4 27.39 3.11 19.22
CA LYS A 4 26.31 4.09 19.44
C LYS A 4 25.19 3.78 18.44
N LYS A 5 23.94 3.78 18.90
CA LYS A 5 22.75 3.58 18.07
C LYS A 5 21.86 4.81 18.13
N PHE A 6 21.13 5.05 17.04
CA PHE A 6 20.13 6.10 16.92
C PHE A 6 18.76 5.45 16.78
N TYR A 7 17.73 6.04 17.35
CA TYR A 7 16.39 5.45 17.38
C TYR A 7 15.40 6.39 16.75
N VAL A 8 14.67 5.91 15.75
CA VAL A 8 13.59 6.68 15.11
C VAL A 8 12.27 6.22 15.71
N VAL A 9 11.45 7.18 16.10
CA VAL A 9 10.05 6.97 16.47
C VAL A 9 9.20 7.65 15.40
N TRP A 10 8.45 6.87 14.64
CA TRP A 10 7.47 7.40 13.68
C TRP A 10 6.09 7.54 14.29
N LYS A 11 5.77 6.70 15.27
CA LYS A 11 4.50 6.73 16.00
C LYS A 11 4.78 6.44 17.47
N GLY A 12 4.44 7.38 18.32
CA GLY A 12 4.69 7.39 19.75
C GLY A 12 4.13 8.68 20.36
N VAL A 13 4.53 9.00 21.58
CA VAL A 13 4.19 10.26 22.25
C VAL A 13 4.75 11.44 21.44
N GLU A 14 6.05 11.41 21.15
CA GLU A 14 6.72 12.40 20.30
C GLU A 14 7.53 11.67 19.20
N PRO A 15 7.16 11.82 17.91
CA PRO A 15 7.97 11.30 16.80
C PRO A 15 9.28 12.08 16.62
N GLY A 16 10.38 11.39 16.36
CA GLY A 16 11.70 12.01 16.24
C GLY A 16 12.86 11.03 16.19
N VAL A 17 14.08 11.57 16.14
CA VAL A 17 15.33 10.81 16.27
C VAL A 17 15.90 11.00 17.68
N TYR A 18 16.21 9.89 18.33
CA TYR A 18 16.76 9.85 19.68
C TYR A 18 18.14 9.21 19.69
N ASP A 19 19.08 9.81 20.41
CA ASP A 19 20.45 9.32 20.57
C ASP A 19 20.58 8.26 21.67
N SER A 20 19.52 8.02 22.46
CA SER A 20 19.50 7.06 23.56
C SER A 20 18.26 6.17 23.53
N TRP A 21 18.44 4.92 23.95
CA TRP A 21 17.32 3.98 24.11
C TRP A 21 16.33 4.47 25.16
N THR A 22 16.83 5.07 26.24
CA THR A 22 16.00 5.58 27.34
C THR A 22 15.00 6.63 26.83
N ASP A 23 15.47 7.58 26.01
CA ASP A 23 14.63 8.65 25.48
C ASP A 23 13.62 8.10 24.47
N CYS A 24 14.05 7.20 23.58
CA CYS A 24 13.15 6.49 22.67
C CYS A 24 12.07 5.70 23.43
N GLN A 25 12.48 4.97 24.48
CA GLN A 25 11.58 4.15 25.27
C GLN A 25 10.49 4.98 25.94
N LEU A 26 10.81 6.18 26.42
CA LEU A 26 9.81 7.11 26.99
C LEU A 26 8.72 7.48 25.97
N GLN A 27 9.04 7.51 24.67
CA GLN A 27 8.07 7.86 23.63
C GLN A 27 7.17 6.70 23.21
N ILE A 28 7.62 5.46 23.39
CA ILE A 28 6.89 4.28 22.90
C ILE A 28 6.23 3.48 24.03
N LYS A 29 6.72 3.61 25.27
CA LYS A 29 6.25 2.82 26.41
C LYS A 29 4.81 3.21 26.76
N GLY A 30 3.90 2.25 26.66
CA GLY A 30 2.47 2.45 26.92
C GLY A 30 1.69 3.04 25.74
N TYR A 31 2.35 3.36 24.62
CA TYR A 31 1.69 3.86 23.42
C TYR A 31 1.25 2.71 22.51
N LYS A 32 -0.07 2.52 22.35
CA LYS A 32 -0.62 1.41 21.55
C LYS A 32 -0.31 1.60 20.06
N GLY A 33 0.42 0.66 19.47
CA GLY A 33 0.82 0.69 18.06
C GLY A 33 1.96 1.66 17.75
N ALA A 34 2.89 1.83 18.69
CA ALA A 34 4.10 2.59 18.45
C ALA A 34 4.95 1.96 17.32
N LEU A 35 5.55 2.81 16.49
CA LEU A 35 6.42 2.42 15.38
C LEU A 35 7.79 3.03 15.61
N TYR A 36 8.82 2.19 15.78
CA TYR A 36 10.19 2.62 16.04
C TYR A 36 11.22 1.62 15.50
N LYS A 37 12.45 2.09 15.22
CA LYS A 37 13.58 1.25 14.80
C LYS A 37 14.92 1.89 15.20
N SER A 38 15.93 1.06 15.46
CA SER A 38 17.30 1.52 15.70
C SER A 38 18.15 1.47 14.42
N PHE A 39 19.05 2.43 14.29
CA PHE A 39 20.00 2.62 13.19
C PHE A 39 21.42 2.82 13.71
N ASP A 40 22.40 2.54 12.87
CA ASP A 40 23.82 2.64 13.23
C ASP A 40 24.38 4.06 13.04
N THR A 41 23.73 4.89 12.23
CA THR A 41 24.15 6.28 11.96
C THR A 41 23.01 7.28 12.16
N ARG A 42 23.37 8.52 12.53
CA ARG A 42 22.39 9.58 12.73
C ARG A 42 21.74 9.98 11.41
N GLU A 43 22.54 10.03 10.36
CA GLU A 43 22.12 10.37 9.01
C GLU A 43 21.09 9.38 8.48
N GLU A 44 21.27 8.08 8.75
CA GLU A 44 20.28 7.06 8.40
C GLU A 44 19.00 7.21 9.23
N ALA A 45 19.10 7.51 10.53
CA ALA A 45 17.95 7.74 11.39
C ALA A 45 17.14 8.98 10.96
N GLU A 46 17.80 10.08 10.60
CA GLU A 46 17.16 11.30 10.11
C GLU A 46 16.45 11.07 8.77
N LYS A 47 17.09 10.32 7.85
CA LYS A 47 16.44 9.89 6.60
C LYS A 47 15.25 8.97 6.85
N ALA A 48 15.39 8.04 7.79
CA ALA A 48 14.35 7.11 8.14
C ALA A 48 13.13 7.84 8.71
N LEU A 49 13.32 8.88 9.53
CA LEU A 49 12.23 9.68 10.10
C LEU A 49 11.33 10.32 9.04
N VAL A 50 11.91 10.80 7.93
CA VAL A 50 11.17 11.45 6.82
C VAL A 50 10.67 10.46 5.76
N THR A 51 10.91 9.17 5.96
CA THR A 51 10.48 8.09 5.06
C THR A 51 9.37 7.29 5.73
N PRO A 52 8.35 6.81 4.98
CA PRO A 52 7.28 6.02 5.58
C PRO A 52 7.81 4.79 6.36
N PRO A 53 7.25 4.47 7.55
CA PRO A 53 7.83 3.48 8.47
C PRO A 53 7.90 2.07 7.90
N HIS A 54 6.97 1.73 7.01
CA HIS A 54 6.87 0.39 6.41
C HIS A 54 8.12 0.04 5.58
N HIS A 55 8.86 1.01 5.03
CA HIS A 55 10.13 0.76 4.35
C HIS A 55 11.19 0.16 5.27
N TYR A 56 11.15 0.49 6.56
CA TYR A 56 12.14 0.08 7.54
C TYR A 56 11.65 -1.06 8.44
N LEU A 57 10.35 -1.21 8.61
CA LEU A 57 9.75 -2.19 9.51
C LEU A 57 9.38 -3.52 8.83
N GLN A 58 9.65 -3.67 7.52
CA GLN A 58 9.56 -4.98 6.86
C GLN A 58 10.61 -5.95 7.44
N PRO A 59 10.26 -7.22 7.67
CA PRO A 59 11.20 -8.25 8.09
C PRO A 59 12.15 -8.59 6.91
N HIS A 60 13.40 -8.14 6.99
CA HIS A 60 14.42 -8.51 6.00
C HIS A 60 14.80 -9.98 6.14
N LYS A 61 14.56 -10.78 5.09
CA LYS A 61 15.49 -11.84 4.71
C LYS A 61 16.68 -11.16 4.04
N GLU A 62 17.87 -11.43 4.56
CA GLU A 62 19.13 -11.00 3.96
C GLU A 62 19.32 -11.71 2.62
N THR A 63 19.40 -10.94 1.53
CA THR A 63 20.19 -11.38 0.38
C THR A 63 20.96 -10.19 -0.17
N ALA A 64 22.27 -10.28 -0.05
CA ALA A 64 23.22 -9.37 -0.66
C ALA A 64 23.09 -9.41 -2.19
N ASN A 65 22.79 -8.27 -2.79
CA ASN A 65 23.39 -7.81 -4.04
C ASN A 65 22.97 -6.35 -4.28
N GLN A 66 23.95 -5.51 -4.60
CA GLN A 66 23.77 -4.10 -4.95
C GLN A 66 22.84 -3.96 -6.16
N SER A 67 21.52 -3.93 -5.93
CA SER A 67 20.55 -3.44 -6.90
C SER A 67 20.48 -1.92 -6.73
N LEU A 68 20.60 -1.19 -7.83
CA LEU A 68 20.19 0.21 -7.97
C LEU A 68 19.03 0.49 -7.00
N GLU A 69 19.27 1.30 -5.96
CA GLU A 69 18.29 1.47 -4.88
C GLU A 69 17.02 2.03 -5.48
N LYS A 70 16.02 1.17 -5.69
CA LYS A 70 14.71 1.55 -6.20
C LYS A 70 14.11 2.49 -5.16
N ARG A 71 14.03 3.77 -5.50
CA ARG A 71 13.62 4.85 -4.61
C ARG A 71 12.58 5.70 -5.31
N LEU A 72 11.67 6.24 -4.52
CA LEU A 72 10.74 7.25 -5.02
C LEU A 72 11.52 8.46 -5.54
N PRO A 73 11.03 9.12 -6.60
CA PRO A 73 11.62 10.36 -7.09
C PRO A 73 11.69 11.43 -5.99
N SER A 74 12.72 12.27 -6.04
CA SER A 74 12.80 13.45 -5.16
C SER A 74 11.55 14.32 -5.32
N GLY A 75 10.90 14.65 -4.20
CA GLY A 75 9.68 15.45 -4.19
C GLY A 75 8.40 14.70 -4.57
N PHE A 76 8.42 13.37 -4.57
CA PHE A 76 7.21 12.57 -4.75
C PHE A 76 6.17 12.89 -3.65
N ASP A 77 4.93 13.19 -4.06
CA ASP A 77 3.86 13.49 -3.12
C ASP A 77 3.37 12.20 -2.45
N LEU A 78 3.71 12.06 -1.16
CA LEU A 78 3.31 10.94 -0.33
C LEU A 78 1.83 11.01 0.12
N ASN A 79 1.14 12.13 -0.14
CA ASN A 79 -0.29 12.24 0.10
C ASN A 79 -1.07 11.54 -1.02
N CYS A 80 -0.93 10.22 -1.12
CA CYS A 80 -1.62 9.39 -2.10
C CYS A 80 -2.04 8.03 -1.51
N LEU A 81 -3.00 7.39 -2.15
CA LEU A 81 -3.48 6.06 -1.80
C LEU A 81 -2.90 5.04 -2.77
N ALA A 82 -2.15 4.07 -2.27
CA ALA A 82 -1.69 2.93 -3.04
C ALA A 82 -2.67 1.77 -2.88
N VAL A 83 -2.98 1.05 -3.96
CA VAL A 83 -3.82 -0.15 -3.93
C VAL A 83 -3.12 -1.32 -4.59
N ASP A 84 -3.40 -2.51 -4.09
CA ASP A 84 -2.85 -3.78 -4.59
C ASP A 84 -3.81 -4.93 -4.25
N ALA A 85 -3.66 -6.04 -4.97
CA ALA A 85 -4.34 -7.29 -4.73
C ALA A 85 -3.39 -8.50 -4.76
N ALA A 86 -3.71 -9.48 -3.94
CA ALA A 86 -3.03 -10.77 -3.91
C ALA A 86 -4.01 -11.91 -4.14
N CYS A 87 -3.55 -13.00 -4.76
CA CYS A 87 -4.35 -14.20 -4.99
C CYS A 87 -3.51 -15.46 -4.77
N SER A 88 -3.88 -16.28 -3.77
CA SER A 88 -3.16 -17.52 -3.45
C SER A 88 -3.59 -18.66 -4.39
N GLY A 89 -2.82 -18.86 -5.47
CA GLY A 89 -3.28 -19.65 -6.62
C GLY A 89 -4.28 -18.82 -7.44
N ASN A 90 -4.08 -18.73 -8.76
CA ASN A 90 -4.80 -17.78 -9.61
C ASN A 90 -5.51 -18.53 -10.75
N PRO A 91 -6.81 -18.87 -10.64
CA PRO A 91 -7.78 -18.40 -9.62
C PRO A 91 -7.70 -19.10 -8.26
N GLY A 92 -8.07 -18.40 -7.20
CA GLY A 92 -7.97 -18.87 -5.80
C GLY A 92 -8.45 -17.81 -4.80
N PRO A 93 -8.13 -17.95 -3.50
CA PRO A 93 -8.40 -16.94 -2.50
C PRO A 93 -7.71 -15.61 -2.84
N MET A 94 -8.51 -14.64 -3.28
CA MET A 94 -8.12 -13.30 -3.69
C MET A 94 -8.55 -12.28 -2.65
N GLU A 95 -7.62 -11.40 -2.29
CA GLU A 95 -7.83 -10.26 -1.39
C GLU A 95 -7.22 -9.00 -2.00
N TYR A 96 -7.68 -7.84 -1.56
CA TYR A 96 -7.13 -6.56 -1.96
C TYR A 96 -7.19 -5.52 -0.84
N ARG A 97 -6.36 -4.49 -0.92
CA ARG A 97 -6.31 -3.42 0.08
C ARG A 97 -5.91 -2.07 -0.50
N GLY A 98 -6.13 -1.04 0.31
CA GLY A 98 -5.64 0.31 0.05
C GLY A 98 -4.82 0.81 1.23
N VAL A 99 -3.63 1.36 0.97
CA VAL A 99 -2.69 1.85 1.96
C VAL A 99 -2.39 3.32 1.71
N TYR A 100 -2.52 4.16 2.74
CA TYR A 100 -2.16 5.57 2.66
C TYR A 100 -0.64 5.71 2.72
N LEU A 101 -0.03 6.23 1.65
CA LEU A 101 1.40 6.14 1.42
C LEU A 101 2.24 6.84 2.49
N LEU A 102 1.83 8.03 2.93
CA LEU A 102 2.53 8.84 3.93
C LEU A 102 2.69 8.10 5.27
N THR A 103 1.68 7.36 5.72
CA THR A 103 1.65 6.73 7.05
C THR A 103 1.86 5.23 7.01
N GLY A 104 1.66 4.59 5.86
CA GLY A 104 1.56 3.13 5.73
C GLY A 104 0.27 2.55 6.33
N GLN A 105 -0.71 3.37 6.69
CA GLN A 105 -1.97 2.90 7.27
C GLN A 105 -2.81 2.19 6.20
N GLU A 106 -3.26 0.96 6.51
CA GLU A 106 -4.30 0.29 5.74
C GLU A 106 -5.64 1.01 5.94
N ILE A 107 -6.16 1.59 4.86
CA ILE A 107 -7.41 2.35 4.83
C ILE A 107 -8.60 1.41 4.62
N PHE A 108 -8.43 0.37 3.83
CA PHE A 108 -9.40 -0.71 3.66
C PHE A 108 -8.72 -2.01 3.27
N HIS A 109 -9.38 -3.11 3.58
CA HIS A 109 -9.05 -4.47 3.15
C HIS A 109 -10.33 -5.20 2.79
N PHE A 110 -10.25 -6.08 1.79
CA PHE A 110 -11.36 -6.93 1.37
C PHE A 110 -10.86 -8.31 0.98
N GLY A 111 -11.58 -9.34 1.42
CA GLY A 111 -11.29 -10.74 1.10
C GLY A 111 -10.85 -11.55 2.34
N PRO A 112 -10.38 -12.78 2.12
CA PRO A 112 -10.25 -13.45 0.83
C PRO A 112 -11.61 -13.92 0.26
N VAL A 113 -11.76 -13.87 -1.07
CA VAL A 113 -12.87 -14.48 -1.83
C VAL A 113 -12.33 -15.22 -3.05
N TYR A 114 -13.04 -16.21 -3.58
CA TYR A 114 -12.55 -16.95 -4.75
C TYR A 114 -12.57 -16.08 -6.03
N GLY A 115 -11.41 -15.74 -6.57
CA GLY A 115 -11.26 -14.82 -7.71
C GLY A 115 -9.90 -14.93 -8.40
N THR A 116 -9.53 -13.90 -9.15
CA THR A 116 -8.21 -13.80 -9.80
C THR A 116 -7.51 -12.50 -9.38
N ASN A 117 -6.18 -12.45 -9.49
CA ASN A 117 -5.41 -11.25 -9.13
C ASN A 117 -5.90 -9.99 -9.86
N ASN A 118 -6.12 -10.10 -11.18
CA ASN A 118 -6.58 -8.97 -11.99
C ASN A 118 -7.98 -8.45 -11.60
N ILE A 119 -8.86 -9.34 -11.11
CA ILE A 119 -10.15 -8.91 -10.57
C ILE A 119 -9.95 -8.13 -9.27
N GLY A 120 -9.09 -8.64 -8.37
CA GLY A 120 -8.74 -7.93 -7.13
C GLY A 120 -8.20 -6.53 -7.38
N GLU A 121 -7.22 -6.41 -8.27
CA GLU A 121 -6.63 -5.12 -8.69
C GLU A 121 -7.69 -4.13 -9.18
N PHE A 122 -8.59 -4.60 -10.05
CA PHE A 122 -9.67 -3.77 -10.57
C PHE A 122 -10.62 -3.31 -9.46
N LEU A 123 -11.04 -4.22 -8.58
CA LEU A 123 -11.93 -3.89 -7.47
C LEU A 123 -11.26 -2.95 -6.46
N ALA A 124 -9.96 -3.10 -6.21
CA ALA A 124 -9.20 -2.24 -5.32
C ALA A 124 -9.20 -0.78 -5.80
N ILE A 125 -8.95 -0.55 -7.09
CA ILE A 125 -9.00 0.79 -7.69
C ILE A 125 -10.41 1.37 -7.58
N VAL A 126 -11.45 0.61 -7.94
CA VAL A 126 -12.83 1.13 -7.89
C VAL A 126 -13.26 1.42 -6.45
N HIS A 127 -12.87 0.59 -5.48
CA HIS A 127 -13.11 0.83 -4.06
C HIS A 127 -12.45 2.15 -3.61
N ALA A 128 -11.18 2.36 -3.95
CA ALA A 128 -10.47 3.61 -3.66
C ALA A 128 -11.19 4.83 -4.25
N LEU A 129 -11.57 4.80 -5.53
CA LEU A 129 -12.31 5.90 -6.17
C LEU A 129 -13.66 6.18 -5.48
N ALA A 130 -14.41 5.11 -5.15
CA ALA A 130 -15.69 5.23 -4.48
C ALA A 130 -15.56 5.81 -3.07
N LEU A 131 -14.58 5.34 -2.30
CA LEU A 131 -14.31 5.80 -0.95
C LEU A 131 -13.89 7.28 -0.93
N LEU A 132 -12.94 7.67 -1.79
CA LEU A 132 -12.46 9.05 -1.87
C LEU A 132 -13.60 10.00 -2.26
N LYS A 133 -14.43 9.62 -3.23
CA LYS A 133 -15.63 10.39 -3.58
C LYS A 133 -16.60 10.50 -2.41
N GLN A 134 -16.91 9.39 -1.72
CA GLN A 134 -17.83 9.37 -0.59
C GLN A 134 -17.35 10.27 0.56
N LYS A 135 -16.04 10.35 0.79
CA LYS A 135 -15.42 11.17 1.84
C LYS A 135 -15.12 12.60 1.39
N ASN A 136 -15.38 12.94 0.13
CA ASN A 136 -15.03 14.22 -0.48
C ASN A 136 -13.53 14.55 -0.34
N ILE A 137 -12.67 13.54 -0.54
CA ILE A 137 -11.21 13.66 -0.47
C ILE A 137 -10.64 13.66 -1.89
N SER A 138 -9.84 14.67 -2.23
CA SER A 138 -9.09 14.73 -3.48
C SER A 138 -7.65 14.27 -3.23
N MET A 139 -7.35 13.03 -3.62
CA MET A 139 -6.05 12.40 -3.40
C MET A 139 -5.73 11.45 -4.56
N PRO A 140 -4.49 11.44 -5.12
CA PRO A 140 -4.13 10.49 -6.18
C PRO A 140 -4.22 9.04 -5.72
N VAL A 141 -4.56 8.15 -6.64
CA VAL A 141 -4.56 6.69 -6.45
C VAL A 141 -3.48 6.06 -7.34
N TYR A 142 -2.68 5.17 -6.76
CA TYR A 142 -1.65 4.40 -7.46
C TYR A 142 -1.99 2.91 -7.45
N SER A 143 -1.85 2.26 -8.59
CA SER A 143 -1.83 0.80 -8.74
C SER A 143 -0.69 0.43 -9.68
N ASP A 144 -0.04 -0.71 -9.45
CA ASP A 144 0.97 -1.22 -10.37
C ASP A 144 0.37 -2.06 -11.51
N SER A 145 -0.94 -2.33 -11.49
CA SER A 145 -1.61 -3.18 -12.47
C SER A 145 -2.05 -2.40 -13.72
N ARG A 146 -1.30 -2.54 -14.81
CA ARG A 146 -1.69 -1.97 -16.13
C ARG A 146 -3.03 -2.52 -16.62
N ASN A 147 -3.34 -3.78 -16.32
CA ASN A 147 -4.61 -4.41 -16.68
C ASN A 147 -5.79 -3.73 -15.98
N ALA A 148 -5.70 -3.55 -14.65
CA ALA A 148 -6.77 -2.96 -13.87
C ALA A 148 -6.97 -1.47 -14.20
N LEU A 149 -5.89 -0.71 -14.35
CA LEU A 149 -5.94 0.68 -14.83
C LEU A 149 -6.68 0.78 -16.18
N SER A 150 -6.36 -0.13 -17.10
CA SER A 150 -7.02 -0.21 -18.41
C SER A 150 -8.51 -0.57 -18.30
N TRP A 151 -8.88 -1.48 -17.41
CA TRP A 151 -10.28 -1.87 -17.17
C TRP A 151 -11.10 -0.76 -16.53
N VAL A 152 -10.53 0.00 -15.59
CA VAL A 152 -11.16 1.18 -14.97
C VAL A 152 -11.41 2.25 -16.02
N LYS A 153 -10.40 2.56 -16.86
CA LYS A 153 -10.56 3.51 -17.97
C LYS A 153 -11.67 3.10 -18.94
N GLN A 154 -11.81 1.80 -19.21
CA GLN A 154 -12.84 1.23 -20.06
C GLN A 154 -14.19 1.01 -19.33
N LYS A 155 -14.24 1.27 -18.02
CA LYS A 155 -15.40 1.01 -17.14
C LYS A 155 -15.92 -0.43 -17.24
N LYS A 156 -15.03 -1.39 -17.50
CA LYS A 156 -15.36 -2.79 -17.79
C LYS A 156 -14.27 -3.73 -17.30
N CYS A 157 -14.64 -4.68 -16.45
CA CYS A 157 -13.78 -5.79 -16.05
C CYS A 157 -13.78 -6.85 -17.17
N LYS A 158 -12.63 -7.04 -17.83
CA LYS A 158 -12.47 -8.01 -18.93
C LYS A 158 -11.88 -9.33 -18.44
N THR A 159 -12.43 -9.86 -17.35
CA THR A 159 -12.00 -11.14 -16.79
C THR A 159 -12.35 -12.31 -17.71
N LYS A 160 -11.54 -13.38 -17.66
CA LYS A 160 -11.81 -14.68 -18.29
C LYS A 160 -12.33 -15.73 -17.31
N LEU A 161 -12.45 -15.37 -16.02
CA LEU A 161 -13.00 -16.26 -15.00
C LEU A 161 -14.45 -16.61 -15.36
N GLU A 162 -14.82 -17.88 -15.31
CA GLU A 162 -16.19 -18.29 -15.63
C GLU A 162 -17.17 -17.90 -14.52
N ARG A 163 -18.38 -17.50 -14.91
CA ARG A 163 -19.49 -17.25 -13.98
C ARG A 163 -20.17 -18.58 -13.65
N THR A 164 -20.04 -18.98 -12.41
CA THR A 164 -20.60 -20.22 -11.84
C THR A 164 -21.24 -19.89 -10.50
N ALA A 165 -21.93 -20.85 -9.87
CA ALA A 165 -22.46 -20.66 -8.52
C ALA A 165 -21.37 -20.25 -7.50
N LYS A 166 -20.11 -20.70 -7.69
CA LYS A 166 -18.98 -20.35 -6.81
C LYS A 166 -18.51 -18.90 -6.99
N THR A 167 -18.59 -18.35 -8.20
CA THR A 167 -18.09 -17.01 -8.55
C THR A 167 -19.19 -15.97 -8.63
N GLU A 168 -20.45 -16.35 -8.44
CA GLU A 168 -21.63 -15.49 -8.57
C GLU A 168 -21.53 -14.21 -7.73
N GLU A 169 -21.17 -14.33 -6.45
CA GLU A 169 -21.01 -13.17 -5.56
C GLU A 169 -19.88 -12.23 -6.03
N LEU A 170 -18.77 -12.78 -6.56
CA LEU A 170 -17.71 -11.97 -7.14
C LEU A 170 -18.18 -11.22 -8.40
N PHE A 171 -19.00 -11.87 -9.24
CA PHE A 171 -19.59 -11.22 -10.41
C PHE A 171 -20.56 -10.10 -10.02
N ARG A 172 -21.35 -10.26 -8.96
CA ARG A 172 -22.18 -9.17 -8.41
C ARG A 172 -21.34 -7.98 -7.95
N LEU A 173 -20.18 -8.23 -7.34
CA LEU A 173 -19.23 -7.17 -6.96
C LEU A 173 -18.64 -6.46 -8.19
N ILE A 174 -18.27 -7.21 -9.23
CA ILE A 174 -17.80 -6.65 -10.50
C ILE A 174 -18.90 -5.78 -11.14
N GLU A 175 -20.12 -6.28 -11.23
CA GLU A 175 -21.26 -5.54 -11.80
C GLU A 175 -21.53 -4.25 -11.03
N ARG A 176 -21.47 -4.28 -9.70
CA ARG A 176 -21.59 -3.09 -8.84
C ARG A 176 -20.46 -2.09 -9.09
N ALA A 177 -19.23 -2.55 -9.22
CA ALA A 177 -18.08 -1.70 -9.52
C ALA A 177 -18.19 -1.04 -10.90
N GLU A 178 -18.56 -1.81 -11.93
CA GLU A 178 -18.77 -1.28 -13.28
C GLU A 178 -19.95 -0.29 -13.33
N LYS A 179 -21.05 -0.59 -12.62
CA LYS A 179 -22.19 0.33 -12.49
C LYS A 179 -21.75 1.65 -11.85
N TRP A 180 -21.00 1.58 -10.75
CA TRP A 180 -20.48 2.76 -10.07
C TRP A 180 -19.64 3.63 -11.01
N LEU A 181 -18.70 3.03 -11.76
CA LEU A 181 -17.87 3.75 -12.73
C LEU A 181 -18.68 4.43 -13.84
N ARG A 182 -19.81 3.85 -14.26
CA ARG A 182 -20.69 4.44 -15.29
C ARG A 182 -21.51 5.61 -14.75
N GLU A 183 -22.04 5.47 -13.54
CA GLU A 183 -22.99 6.42 -12.95
C GLU A 183 -22.32 7.58 -12.19
N HIS A 184 -21.02 7.48 -11.90
CA HIS A 184 -20.29 8.49 -11.13
C HIS A 184 -19.16 9.12 -11.96
N THR A 185 -18.99 10.42 -11.80
CA THR A 185 -17.79 11.15 -12.22
C THR A 185 -16.79 11.23 -11.08
N TYR A 186 -15.51 11.19 -11.42
CA TYR A 186 -14.41 11.40 -10.48
C TYR A 186 -13.31 12.21 -11.16
N ASN A 187 -12.66 13.07 -10.37
CA ASN A 187 -11.51 13.87 -10.81
C ASN A 187 -10.20 13.34 -10.18
N THR A 188 -10.30 12.25 -9.42
CA THR A 188 -9.20 11.58 -8.75
C THR A 188 -8.13 11.16 -9.75
N PRO A 189 -6.89 11.68 -9.63
CA PRO A 189 -5.78 11.24 -10.49
C PRO A 189 -5.50 9.75 -10.25
N LEU A 190 -5.39 8.99 -11.33
CA LEU A 190 -5.12 7.55 -11.27
C LEU A 190 -3.83 7.27 -12.03
N HIS A 191 -2.81 6.78 -11.32
CA HIS A 191 -1.45 6.64 -11.83
C HIS A 191 -0.94 5.20 -11.77
N LYS A 192 -0.02 4.88 -12.69
CA LYS A 192 0.76 3.65 -12.64
C LYS A 192 1.85 3.82 -11.58
N TRP A 193 1.94 2.86 -10.65
CA TRP A 193 3.10 2.71 -9.80
C TRP A 193 4.24 2.04 -10.58
N GLU A 194 5.39 2.68 -10.73
CA GLU A 194 6.49 2.12 -11.53
C GLU A 194 7.39 1.20 -10.68
N THR A 195 6.92 -0.05 -10.46
CA THR A 195 7.56 -1.06 -9.59
C THR A 195 9.05 -1.31 -9.90
N GLU A 196 9.42 -1.21 -11.18
CA GLU A 196 10.81 -1.37 -11.61
C GLU A 196 11.72 -0.24 -11.10
N LEU A 197 11.17 0.96 -10.95
CA LEU A 197 11.90 2.17 -10.54
C LEU A 197 11.78 2.45 -9.04
N TRP A 198 10.59 2.24 -8.47
CA TRP A 198 10.26 2.69 -7.10
C TRP A 198 10.21 1.56 -6.07
N GLY A 199 10.32 0.31 -6.51
CA GLY A 199 10.16 -0.87 -5.67
C GLY A 199 8.70 -1.31 -5.60
N GLU A 200 8.42 -2.30 -4.77
CA GLU A 200 7.06 -2.82 -4.61
C GLU A 200 6.11 -1.72 -4.13
N VAL A 201 4.87 -1.76 -4.62
CA VAL A 201 3.84 -0.82 -4.19
C VAL A 201 3.58 -1.02 -2.69
N PRO A 202 3.40 0.02 -1.87
CA PRO A 202 3.25 -0.18 -0.42
C PRO A 202 1.99 -0.93 0.03
N ALA A 203 1.04 -1.14 -0.88
CA ALA A 203 -0.09 -2.04 -0.67
C ALA A 203 0.26 -3.52 -0.95
N ASP A 204 1.45 -3.86 -1.44
CA ASP A 204 1.89 -5.24 -1.73
C ASP A 204 1.80 -6.14 -0.49
N PHE A 205 1.26 -7.34 -0.66
CA PHE A 205 1.02 -8.28 0.45
C PHE A 205 2.29 -9.02 0.92
N GLY A 206 3.43 -8.88 0.23
CA GLY A 206 4.69 -9.53 0.57
C GLY A 206 4.70 -11.04 0.38
N ARG A 207 3.77 -11.57 -0.42
CA ARG A 207 3.56 -13.01 -0.66
C ARG A 207 3.65 -13.30 -2.16
N LYS A 208 4.86 -13.15 -2.72
CA LYS A 208 5.19 -13.64 -4.07
C LYS A 208 5.86 -15.00 -3.97
#